data_AF-A0ABD4Q677-F1
#
_entry.id   AF-A0ABD4Q677-F1
#
_cell.length_a   1.000
_cell.length_b   1.000
_cell.length_c   1.000
_cell.angle_alpha   90.00
_cell.angle_beta   90.00
_cell.angle_gamma   90.00
#
_symmetry.space_group_name_H-M   'P 1'
#
loop_
_entity.id
_entity.type
_entity.pdbx_description
1 polymer ?
#
loop_
_entity_poly.entity_id
_entity_poly.type
_entity_poly.pdbx_seq_one_letter_code
_entity_poly.pdbx_strand_id
1 'polypeptide(L)'
;EEQERKYPEYTWDLTTIFKSDEAFEEAFKSIEAKIGEEEKFKGHLGESAETLYEALSLEDELGTKLEKVYVYAHLKQDQDTANDKYTG
;
A
#
# COMPACT_ATOMS: atom_id res chain seq x y z
N GLU A 1 15.82 -2.60 11.67
CA GLU A 1 17.08 -2.34 10.91
C GLU A 1 18.32 -3.08 11.44
N GLU A 2 18.76 -2.88 12.68
CA GLU A 2 20.04 -3.45 13.15
C GLU A 2 20.01 -4.98 13.32
N GLN A 3 18.86 -5.56 13.69
CA GLN A 3 18.65 -7.03 13.77
C GLN A 3 18.50 -7.67 12.37
N GLU A 4 17.76 -7.03 11.47
CA GLU A 4 17.58 -7.48 10.07
C GLU A 4 18.93 -7.55 9.33
N ARG A 5 19.81 -6.57 9.56
CA ARG A 5 21.16 -6.54 8.99
C ARG A 5 22.07 -7.64 9.56
N LYS A 6 21.75 -8.16 10.76
CA LYS A 6 22.57 -9.13 11.49
C LYS A 6 22.23 -10.58 11.13
N TYR A 7 20.97 -10.87 10.80
CA TYR A 7 20.47 -12.22 10.50
C TYR A 7 19.42 -12.20 9.36
N PRO A 8 19.80 -11.73 8.15
CA PRO A 8 18.86 -11.53 7.04
C PRO A 8 18.13 -12.82 6.63
N GLU A 9 18.77 -13.98 6.76
CA GLU A 9 18.19 -15.29 6.45
C GLU A 9 17.08 -15.74 7.42
N TYR A 10 16.93 -15.07 8.56
CA TYR A 10 15.87 -15.31 9.54
C TYR A 10 14.76 -14.25 9.47
N THR A 11 14.83 -13.35 8.48
CA THR A 11 13.84 -12.29 8.23
C THR A 11 13.12 -12.51 6.91
N TRP A 12 11.95 -11.90 6.73
CA TRP A 12 11.19 -12.03 5.50
C TRP A 12 11.89 -11.22 4.40
N ASP A 13 12.00 -11.78 3.20
CA ASP A 13 12.51 -11.03 2.05
C ASP A 13 11.46 -10.08 1.50
N LEU A 14 11.39 -8.88 2.09
CA LEU A 14 10.43 -7.84 1.70
C LEU A 14 10.79 -7.13 0.38
N THR A 15 11.97 -7.41 -0.19
CA THR A 15 12.35 -6.88 -1.52
C THR A 15 11.44 -7.38 -2.63
N THR A 16 10.75 -8.49 -2.37
CA THR A 16 9.70 -9.07 -3.23
C THR A 16 8.44 -8.20 -3.31
N ILE A 17 8.19 -7.34 -2.31
CA ILE A 17 7.05 -6.42 -2.25
C ILE A 17 7.50 -5.00 -2.64
N PHE A 18 8.51 -4.47 -1.95
CA PHE A 18 9.15 -3.19 -2.28
C PHE A 18 10.67 -3.34 -2.20
N LYS A 19 11.36 -2.88 -3.25
CA LYS A 19 12.83 -2.98 -3.32
C LYS A 19 13.56 -2.21 -2.22
N SER A 20 12.92 -1.18 -1.67
CA SER A 20 13.45 -0.37 -0.58
C SER A 20 12.34 0.37 0.15
N ASP A 21 12.66 0.92 1.32
CA ASP A 21 11.75 1.78 2.10
C ASP A 21 11.35 3.04 1.29
N GLU A 22 12.23 3.57 0.44
CA GLU A 22 11.88 4.71 -0.43
C GLU A 22 10.81 4.33 -1.46
N ALA A 23 10.90 3.12 -2.04
CA ALA A 23 9.87 2.63 -2.97
C ALA A 23 8.51 2.42 -2.27
N PHE A 24 8.54 2.02 -0.99
CA PHE A 24 7.35 1.98 -0.15
C PHE A 24 6.79 3.39 0.11
N GLU A 25 7.63 4.37 0.49
CA GLU A 25 7.19 5.74 0.75
C GLU A 25 6.59 6.42 -0.50
N GLU A 26 7.19 6.19 -1.68
CA GLU A 26 6.63 6.66 -2.95
C GLU A 26 5.26 6.05 -3.24
N ALA A 27 5.11 4.73 -3.02
CA ALA A 27 3.84 4.05 -3.20
C ALA A 27 2.77 4.57 -2.21
N PHE A 28 3.15 4.78 -0.95
CA PHE A 28 2.27 5.33 0.08
C PHE A 28 1.79 6.74 -0.30
N LYS A 29 2.71 7.64 -0.68
CA LYS A 29 2.36 9.00 -1.15
C LYS A 29 1.50 8.98 -2.41
N SER A 30 1.75 8.04 -3.32
CA SER A 30 0.92 7.89 -4.52
C SER A 30 -0.50 7.46 -4.20
N ILE A 31 -0.72 6.64 -3.15
CA ILE A 31 -2.06 6.28 -2.69
C ILE A 31 -2.70 7.49 -2.03
N GLU A 32 -1.98 8.16 -1.12
CA GLU A 32 -2.46 9.35 -0.41
C GLU A 32 -2.94 10.45 -1.38
N ALA A 33 -2.21 10.67 -2.48
CA ALA A 33 -2.59 11.65 -3.50
C ALA A 33 -3.85 11.26 -4.30
N LYS A 34 -4.20 9.97 -4.35
CA LYS A 34 -5.39 9.47 -5.06
C LYS A 34 -6.62 9.32 -4.16
N ILE A 35 -6.44 9.38 -2.84
CA ILE A 35 -7.56 9.38 -1.89
C ILE A 35 -8.46 10.58 -2.20
N GLY A 36 -9.76 10.32 -2.37
CA GLY A 36 -10.74 11.33 -2.75
C GLY A 36 -11.04 11.39 -4.25
N GLU A 37 -10.27 10.72 -5.11
CA GLU A 37 -10.68 10.57 -6.50
C GLU A 37 -12.00 9.79 -6.63
N GLU A 38 -12.31 8.91 -5.69
CA GLU A 38 -13.59 8.19 -5.64
C GLU A 38 -14.81 9.11 -5.48
N GLU A 39 -14.63 10.33 -4.94
CA GLU A 39 -15.73 11.29 -4.78
C GLU A 39 -16.35 11.69 -6.13
N LYS A 40 -15.56 11.66 -7.22
CA LYS A 40 -16.05 12.00 -8.56
C LYS A 40 -17.14 11.06 -9.08
N PHE A 41 -17.23 9.85 -8.54
CA PHE A 41 -18.23 8.85 -8.93
C PHE A 41 -19.48 8.86 -8.04
N LYS A 42 -19.46 9.58 -6.93
CA LYS A 42 -20.55 9.59 -5.95
C LYS A 42 -21.83 10.16 -6.56
N GLY A 43 -22.88 9.34 -6.63
CA GLY A 43 -24.17 9.71 -7.23
C GLY A 43 -24.23 9.57 -8.76
N HIS A 44 -23.11 9.26 -9.42
CA HIS A 44 -23.00 9.15 -10.88
C HIS A 44 -22.81 7.70 -11.37
N LEU A 45 -22.66 6.73 -10.46
CA LEU A 45 -22.45 5.30 -10.79
C LEU A 45 -23.51 4.68 -11.73
N GLY A 46 -24.73 5.22 -11.74
CA GLY A 46 -25.83 4.75 -12.58
C GLY A 46 -25.95 5.44 -13.94
N GLU A 47 -25.10 6.43 -14.25
CA GLU A 47 -25.22 7.24 -15.46
C GLU A 47 -24.83 6.48 -16.72
N SER A 48 -23.85 5.59 -16.64
CA SER A 48 -23.44 4.74 -17.75
C SER A 48 -22.65 3.51 -17.30
N ALA A 49 -22.56 2.50 -18.16
CA ALA A 49 -21.69 1.35 -17.94
C ALA A 49 -20.20 1.73 -17.90
N GLU A 50 -19.81 2.80 -18.62
CA GLU A 50 -18.44 3.32 -18.64
C GLU A 50 -18.08 3.95 -17.29
N THR A 51 -18.96 4.77 -16.72
CA THR A 51 -18.78 5.37 -15.39
C THR A 51 -18.65 4.32 -14.30
N LEU A 52 -19.44 3.24 -14.36
CA LEU A 52 -19.32 2.13 -13.43
C LEU A 52 -17.99 1.37 -13.59
N TYR A 53 -17.58 1.12 -14.84
CA TYR A 53 -16.31 0.45 -15.12
C TYR A 53 -15.12 1.27 -14.61
N GLU A 54 -15.11 2.59 -14.84
CA GLU A 54 -14.05 3.47 -14.35
C GLU A 54 -13.98 3.50 -12.82
N ALA A 55 -15.14 3.54 -12.14
CA ALA A 55 -15.20 3.52 -10.69
C ALA A 55 -14.64 2.22 -10.10
N LEU A 56 -15.06 1.07 -10.64
CA LEU A 56 -14.57 -0.25 -10.20
C LEU A 56 -13.08 -0.44 -10.51
N SER A 57 -12.61 0.06 -11.66
CA SER A 57 -11.20 0.00 -12.02
C SER A 57 -10.33 0.83 -11.07
N LEU A 58 -10.82 2.01 -10.66
CA LEU A 58 -10.14 2.84 -9.68
C LEU A 58 -10.08 2.16 -8.30
N GLU A 59 -11.21 1.58 -7.85
CA GLU A 59 -11.29 0.83 -6.59
C GLU A 59 -10.30 -0.33 -6.57
N ASP A 60 -10.26 -1.15 -7.63
CA ASP A 60 -9.35 -2.30 -7.74
C ASP A 60 -7.87 -1.88 -7.76
N GLU A 61 -7.54 -0.81 -8.50
CA GLU A 61 -6.17 -0.27 -8.56
C GLU A 61 -5.71 0.22 -7.18
N LEU A 62 -6.55 0.98 -6.48
CA LEU A 62 -6.24 1.50 -5.15
C LEU A 62 -6.16 0.39 -4.12
N GLY A 63 -7.10 -0.56 -4.14
CA GLY A 63 -7.12 -1.72 -3.24
C GLY A 63 -5.86 -2.55 -3.36
N THR A 64 -5.46 -2.90 -4.60
CA THR A 64 -4.24 -3.68 -4.85
C THR A 64 -2.97 -2.98 -4.36
N LYS A 65 -2.90 -1.66 -4.53
CA LYS A 65 -1.74 -0.86 -4.07
C LYS A 65 -1.71 -0.75 -2.55
N LEU A 66 -2.86 -0.50 -1.93
CA LEU A 66 -3.01 -0.41 -0.49
C LEU A 66 -2.67 -1.74 0.19
N GLU A 67 -3.10 -2.87 -0.37
CA GLU A 67 -2.76 -4.19 0.14
C GLU A 67 -1.24 -4.41 0.19
N LYS A 68 -0.50 -4.06 -0.87
CA LYS A 68 0.97 -4.19 -0.88
C LYS A 68 1.65 -3.34 0.19
N VAL A 69 1.21 -2.09 0.34
CA VAL A 69 1.70 -1.17 1.37
C VAL A 69 1.41 -1.71 2.76
N TYR A 70 0.18 -2.18 3.00
CA TYR A 70 -0.23 -2.76 4.27
C TYR A 70 0.59 -4.01 4.61
N VAL A 71 0.73 -4.95 3.68
CA VAL A 71 1.50 -6.18 3.91
C VAL A 71 2.96 -5.86 4.20
N TYR A 72 3.58 -4.92 3.48
CA TYR A 72 4.96 -4.51 3.76
C TYR A 72 5.10 -3.93 5.17
N ALA A 73 4.25 -2.97 5.54
CA ALA A 73 4.29 -2.33 6.86
C ALA A 73 4.02 -3.34 7.99
N HIS A 74 3.03 -4.22 7.80
CA HIS A 74 2.68 -5.24 8.78
C HIS A 74 3.83 -6.24 9.01
N LEU A 75 4.44 -6.73 7.94
CA LEU A 75 5.58 -7.65 8.04
C LEU A 75 6.84 -6.97 8.62
N LYS A 76 7.04 -5.68 8.35
CA LYS A 76 8.10 -4.89 9.00
C LYS A 76 7.86 -4.74 10.50
N GLN A 77 6.62 -4.48 10.91
CA GLN A 77 6.24 -4.37 12.31
C GLN A 77 6.39 -5.72 13.04
N ASP A 78 5.99 -6.84 12.42
CA ASP A 78 6.15 -8.18 13.00
C ASP A 78 7.62 -8.58 13.18
N GLN A 79 8.51 -8.07 12.32
CA GLN A 79 9.96 -8.27 12.44
C GLN A 79 10.60 -7.43 13.54
N ASP A 80 10.00 -6.29 13.89
CA ASP A 80 10.51 -5.39 14.92
C ASP A 80 9.36 -4.58 15.56
N THR A 81 8.70 -5.16 16.56
CA THR A 81 7.56 -4.54 17.25
C THR A 81 7.96 -3.35 18.14
N ALA A 82 9.25 -3.08 18.29
CA ALA A 82 9.78 -1.89 18.96
C ALA A 82 10.05 -0.72 17.99
N ASN A 83 9.80 -0.90 16.69
CA ASN A 83 10.01 0.12 15.67
C ASN A 83 8.74 0.94 15.41
N ASP A 84 8.70 2.15 15.95
CA ASP A 84 7.56 3.08 15.81
C ASP A 84 7.35 3.61 14.38
N LYS A 85 8.29 3.40 13.44
CA LYS A 85 8.17 3.85 12.04
C LYS A 85 6.98 3.23 11.31
N TYR A 86 6.52 2.06 11.75
CA TYR A 86 5.42 1.31 11.15
C TYR A 86 4.18 1.23 12.04
N THR A 87 4.21 1.90 13.21
CA THR A 87 3.15 1.90 14.21
C THR A 87 2.23 3.11 14.01
N GLY A 88 1.40 3.08 12.96
CA GLY A 88 0.28 4.02 12.76
C GLY A 88 0.53 5.16 11.78
#